data_AF-A0A7S4KNE6-F1
#
_entry.id   AF-A0A7S4KNE6-F1
#
_cell.length_a   1.000
_cell.length_b   1.000
_cell.length_c   1.000
_cell.angle_alpha   90.00
_cell.angle_beta   90.00
_cell.angle_gamma   90.00
#
_symmetry.space_group_name_H-M   'P 1'
#
loop_
_entity.id
_entity.type
_entity.pdbx_description
1 polymer ?
#
loop_
_entity_poly.entity_id
_entity_poly.type
_entity_poly.pdbx_seq_one_letter_code
_entity_poly.pdbx_strand_id
1 'polypeptide(L)'
;EYKDKKELSSLLQKVENNPAGYVLKPQREGGGHNFYGEEMVKQLKELSSEERAAFILMERIYPPTTQCYHIKNNVCSCLESVGELGVYGAMVRKEGEGD
;
A
#
# COMPACT_ATOMS: atom_id res chain seq x y z
N GLU A 1 5.83 7.51 -21.03
CA GLU A 1 6.39 6.16 -21.31
C GLU A 1 7.40 5.76 -20.24
N TYR A 2 7.49 4.46 -19.92
CA TYR A 2 8.48 3.94 -18.98
C TYR A 2 9.88 4.02 -19.59
N LYS A 3 10.85 4.54 -18.83
CA LYS A 3 12.24 4.68 -19.27
C LYS A 3 12.92 3.34 -19.57
N ASP A 4 12.48 2.26 -18.92
CA ASP A 4 12.96 0.90 -19.15
C ASP A 4 11.79 -0.11 -19.20
N LYS A 5 11.43 -0.57 -20.41
CA LYS A 5 10.35 -1.55 -20.63
C LYS A 5 10.72 -2.95 -20.13
N LYS A 6 12.01 -3.29 -20.07
CA LYS A 6 12.48 -4.60 -19.62
C LYS A 6 12.36 -4.71 -18.10
N GLU A 7 12.70 -3.64 -17.39
CA GLU A 7 12.54 -3.55 -15.94
C GLU A 7 11.07 -3.67 -15.54
N LEU A 8 10.17 -2.95 -16.23
CA LEU A 8 8.72 -3.05 -15.99
C LEU A 8 8.21 -4.48 -16.19
N SER A 9 8.59 -5.14 -17.29
CA SER A 9 8.17 -6.52 -17.55
C SER A 9 8.67 -7.48 -16.47
N SER A 10 9.90 -7.30 -16.00
CA SER A 10 10.45 -8.12 -14.90
C SER A 10 9.72 -7.88 -13.59
N LEU A 11 9.37 -6.63 -13.27
CA LEU A 11 8.61 -6.29 -12.08
C LEU A 11 7.21 -6.91 -12.10
N LEU A 12 6.50 -6.79 -13.22
CA LEU A 12 5.17 -7.39 -13.36
C LEU A 12 5.22 -8.91 -13.18
N GLN A 13 6.23 -9.58 -13.75
CA GLN A 13 6.43 -11.02 -13.55
C GLN A 13 6.71 -11.38 -12.09
N LYS A 14 7.49 -10.56 -11.36
CA LYS A 14 7.72 -10.77 -9.91
C LYS A 14 6.43 -10.66 -9.10
N VAL A 15 5.59 -9.68 -9.43
CA VAL A 15 4.28 -9.48 -8.77
C VAL A 15 3.35 -10.65 -9.07
N GLU A 16 3.30 -11.13 -10.30
CA GLU A 16 2.49 -12.30 -10.67
C GLU A 16 2.94 -13.58 -9.97
N ASN A 17 4.25 -13.78 -9.80
CA ASN A 17 4.79 -14.97 -9.12
C ASN A 17 4.63 -14.91 -7.60
N ASN A 18 4.55 -13.72 -7.01
CA ASN A 18 4.37 -13.53 -5.57
C ASN A 18 3.40 -12.37 -5.28
N PRO A 19 2.10 -12.56 -5.54
CA PRO A 19 1.12 -11.48 -5.40
C PRO A 19 0.88 -11.09 -3.93
N ALA A 20 1.22 -11.97 -2.98
CA ALA A 20 1.15 -11.66 -1.56
C ALA A 20 2.17 -10.59 -1.16
N GLY A 21 3.36 -10.58 -1.80
CA GLY A 21 4.51 -9.74 -1.45
C GLY A 21 4.39 -8.27 -1.80
N TYR A 22 3.30 -7.84 -2.43
CA TYR A 22 3.10 -6.46 -2.85
C TYR A 22 1.70 -5.95 -2.50
N VAL A 23 1.56 -4.63 -2.49
CA VAL A 23 0.29 -3.91 -2.43
C VAL A 23 0.30 -2.83 -3.51
N LEU A 24 -0.80 -2.72 -4.25
CA LEU A 24 -1.01 -1.65 -5.23
C LEU A 24 -1.89 -0.58 -4.60
N LYS A 25 -1.36 0.64 -4.54
CA LYS A 25 -2.02 1.79 -3.88
C LYS A 25 -2.39 2.85 -4.90
N PRO A 26 -3.67 3.24 -5.03
CA PRO A 26 -4.03 4.43 -5.78
C PRO A 26 -3.59 5.70 -5.03
N GLN A 27 -3.54 6.83 -5.73
CA GLN A 27 -3.31 8.15 -5.13
C GLN A 27 -4.56 8.65 -4.36
N ARG A 28 -4.93 7.95 -3.29
CA ARG A 28 -6.04 8.30 -2.38
C ARG A 28 -5.60 8.21 -0.93
N GLU A 29 -6.17 9.07 -0.10
CA GLU A 29 -5.98 9.05 1.35
C GLU A 29 -7.08 8.26 2.05
N GLY A 30 -6.86 7.93 3.33
CA GLY A 30 -7.75 7.09 4.12
C GLY A 30 -7.55 5.59 3.86
N GLY A 31 -8.42 4.77 4.45
CA GLY A 31 -8.39 3.31 4.33
C GLY A 31 -9.34 2.78 3.24
N GLY A 32 -9.04 1.59 2.73
CA GLY A 32 -9.98 0.80 1.90
C GLY A 32 -9.81 0.90 0.38
N HIS A 33 -8.72 1.51 -0.11
CA HIS A 33 -8.48 1.69 -1.56
C HIS A 33 -7.36 0.81 -2.14
N ASN A 34 -6.62 0.11 -1.29
CA ASN A 34 -5.48 -0.70 -1.71
C ASN A 34 -5.94 -2.04 -2.30
N PHE A 35 -5.25 -2.51 -3.33
CA PHE A 35 -5.44 -3.83 -3.92
C PHE A 35 -4.35 -4.79 -3.42
N TYR A 36 -4.74 -6.03 -3.14
CA TYR A 36 -3.86 -7.07 -2.62
C TYR A 36 -4.00 -8.36 -3.42
N GLY A 37 -2.98 -9.21 -3.39
CA GLY A 37 -3.06 -10.56 -3.93
C GLY A 37 -3.51 -10.60 -5.39
N GLU A 38 -4.41 -11.52 -5.71
CA GLU A 38 -4.95 -11.69 -7.07
C GLU A 38 -5.70 -10.46 -7.59
N GLU A 39 -6.37 -9.71 -6.70
CA GLU A 39 -7.10 -8.50 -7.10
C GLU A 39 -6.15 -7.43 -7.64
N MET A 40 -5.00 -7.27 -6.99
CA MET A 40 -3.93 -6.40 -7.48
C MET A 40 -3.41 -6.86 -8.85
N VAL A 41 -3.17 -8.15 -9.03
CA VAL A 41 -2.68 -8.69 -10.32
C VAL A 41 -3.69 -8.43 -11.42
N LYS A 42 -4.98 -8.68 -11.16
CA LYS A 42 -6.07 -8.38 -12.09
C LYS A 42 -6.09 -6.88 -12.44
N GLN A 43 -6.03 -6.01 -11.44
CA GLN A 43 -6.02 -4.57 -11.65
C GLN A 43 -4.83 -4.12 -12.53
N LEU A 44 -3.62 -4.64 -12.28
CA LEU A 44 -2.44 -4.32 -13.09
C LEU A 44 -2.55 -4.75 -14.56
N LYS A 45 -3.28 -5.85 -14.82
CA LYS A 45 -3.53 -6.36 -16.18
C LYS A 45 -4.57 -5.52 -16.93
N GLU A 46 -5.57 -5.00 -16.23
CA GLU A 46 -6.64 -4.20 -16.81
C GLU A 46 -6.21 -2.74 -17.06
N LEU A 47 -5.33 -2.19 -16.22
CA LEU A 47 -4.86 -0.81 -16.35
C LEU A 47 -4.00 -0.60 -17.62
N SER A 48 -4.37 0.40 -18.40
CA SER A 48 -3.54 0.94 -19.47
C SER A 48 -2.24 1.56 -18.93
N SER A 49 -1.29 1.84 -19.84
CA SER A 49 -0.03 2.49 -19.45
C SER A 49 -0.23 3.88 -18.84
N GLU A 50 -1.29 4.58 -19.22
CA GLU A 50 -1.63 5.92 -18.72
C GLU A 50 -2.27 5.82 -17.32
N GLU A 51 -3.23 4.92 -17.14
CA GLU A 51 -3.94 4.76 -15.86
C GLU A 51 -3.01 4.24 -14.75
N ARG A 52 -1.97 3.47 -15.09
CA ARG A 52 -0.95 3.01 -14.13
C ARG A 52 -0.24 4.16 -13.42
N ALA A 53 -0.18 5.36 -14.01
CA ALA A 53 0.42 6.52 -13.36
C ALA A 53 -0.32 6.97 -12.08
N ALA A 54 -1.60 6.58 -11.94
CA ALA A 54 -2.40 6.89 -10.75
C ALA A 54 -2.12 5.96 -9.56
N PHE A 55 -1.16 5.02 -9.69
CA PHE A 55 -0.86 4.01 -8.68
C PHE A 55 0.63 3.96 -8.34
N ILE A 56 0.90 3.46 -7.14
CA ILE A 56 2.23 2.99 -6.75
C ILE A 56 2.16 1.52 -6.38
N LEU A 57 3.18 0.77 -6.78
CA LEU A 57 3.40 -0.60 -6.30
C LEU A 57 4.39 -0.53 -5.14
N MET A 58 4.01 -1.11 -4.01
CA MET A 58 4.83 -1.12 -2.80
C MET A 58 5.03 -2.56 -2.34
N GLU A 59 6.24 -2.90 -1.90
CA GLU A 59 6.51 -4.16 -1.21
C GLU A 59 5.70 -4.23 0.09
N ARG A 60 5.08 -5.38 0.34
CA ARG A 60 4.25 -5.57 1.52
C ARG A 60 5.12 -5.81 2.75
N ILE A 61 4.83 -5.08 3.82
CA ILE A 61 5.46 -5.27 5.13
C ILE A 61 4.71 -6.38 5.88
N TYR A 62 5.46 -7.33 6.45
CA TYR A 62 4.95 -8.45 7.25
C TYR A 62 5.42 -8.32 8.72
N PRO A 63 4.72 -7.52 9.54
CA PRO A 63 5.06 -7.40 10.95
C PRO A 63 4.74 -8.70 11.72
N PRO A 64 5.38 -8.95 12.87
CA PRO A 64 5.00 -10.04 13.75
C PRO A 64 3.57 -9.84 14.25
N THR A 65 2.86 -10.95 14.40
CA THR A 65 1.48 -10.96 14.90
C THR A 65 1.44 -11.21 16.42
N THR A 66 0.36 -10.78 17.05
CA THR A 66 0.13 -10.99 18.49
C THR A 66 -1.34 -11.32 18.74
N GLN A 67 -1.62 -12.19 19.71
CA GLN A 67 -2.99 -12.46 20.18
C GLN A 67 -3.54 -11.22 20.88
N CYS A 68 -4.61 -10.64 20.33
CA CYS A 68 -5.24 -9.42 20.83
C CYS A 68 -6.73 -9.66 21.11
N TYR A 69 -7.23 -9.08 22.20
CA TYR A 69 -8.67 -9.03 22.49
C TYR A 69 -9.28 -7.79 21.85
N HIS A 70 -10.17 -8.00 20.87
CA HIS A 70 -10.89 -6.95 20.17
C HIS A 70 -12.27 -6.81 20.80
N ILE A 71 -12.59 -5.61 21.29
CA ILE A 71 -13.91 -5.31 21.87
C ILE A 71 -14.63 -4.34 20.93
N LYS A 72 -15.74 -4.79 20.34
CA LYS A 72 -16.58 -3.97 19.46
C LYS A 72 -18.04 -4.30 19.72
N ASN A 73 -18.88 -3.29 19.92
CA ASN A 73 -20.32 -3.45 20.18
C ASN A 73 -20.63 -4.46 21.31
N ASN A 74 -19.89 -4.39 22.42
CA ASN A 74 -19.97 -5.32 23.57
C ASN A 74 -19.67 -6.79 23.24
N VAL A 75 -19.08 -7.09 22.08
CA VAL A 75 -18.58 -8.41 21.72
C VAL A 75 -17.06 -8.41 21.86
N CYS A 76 -16.53 -9.39 22.58
CA CYS A 76 -15.09 -9.63 22.73
C CYS A 76 -14.67 -10.80 21.86
N SER A 77 -13.67 -10.61 21.00
CA SER A 77 -13.05 -11.66 20.19
C SER A 77 -11.53 -11.69 20.40
N CYS A 78 -10.95 -12.89 20.50
CA CYS A 78 -9.51 -13.06 20.56
C CYS A 78 -9.00 -13.36 19.14
N LEU A 79 -8.21 -12.46 18.57
CA LEU A 79 -7.77 -12.50 17.18
C LEU A 79 -6.26 -12.29 17.08
N GLU A 80 -5.64 -12.96 16.12
CA GLU A 80 -4.28 -12.66 15.71
C GLU A 80 -4.25 -11.32 14.96
N SER A 81 -3.45 -10.38 15.44
CA SER A 81 -3.46 -8.99 14.98
C SER A 81 -2.06 -8.43 14.79
N VAL A 82 -1.99 -7.38 13.98
CA VAL A 82 -0.78 -6.60 13.71
C VAL A 82 -0.98 -5.16 14.19
N GLY A 83 0.07 -4.53 14.70
CA GLY A 83 0.07 -3.11 15.09
C GLY A 83 0.61 -2.22 13.97
N GLU A 84 -0.03 -1.07 13.76
CA GLU A 84 0.48 0.03 12.93
C GLU A 84 0.71 1.25 13.83
N LEU A 85 1.96 1.70 13.95
CA LEU A 85 2.32 2.83 14.81
C LEU A 85 2.25 4.15 14.03
N GLY A 86 1.37 5.05 14.44
CA GLY A 86 1.33 6.43 13.97
C GLY A 86 2.12 7.36 14.89
N VAL A 87 2.94 8.25 14.31
CA VAL A 87 3.68 9.30 15.04
C VAL A 87 3.21 10.66 14.53
N TYR A 88 2.68 11.50 15.42
CA TYR A 88 2.25 12.86 15.08
C TYR A 88 3.46 13.80 14.97
N GLY A 89 3.45 14.69 13.99
CA GLY A 89 4.46 15.73 13.80
C GLY A 89 3.82 17.10 13.56
N ALA A 90 4.46 18.15 14.06
CA ALA A 90 4.06 19.55 13.84
C ALA A 90 5.29 20.38 13.46
N MET A 91 5.14 21.26 12.47
CA MET A 91 6.20 22.15 12.01
C MET A 91 5.67 23.57 11.96
N VAL A 92 6.42 24.52 12.54
CA VAL A 92 6.18 25.95 12.40
C VAL A 92 7.37 26.55 11.67
N ARG A 93 7.11 27.26 10.58
CA ARG A 93 8.13 28.02 9.84
C ARG A 93 7.83 29.50 9.98
N LYS A 94 8.84 30.29 10.35
CA LYS A 94 8.77 31.75 10.19
C LYS A 94 8.88 32.07 8.70
N GLU A 95 7.97 32.89 8.20
CA GLU A 95 8.08 33.47 6.86
C GLU A 95 9.41 34.22 6.76
N GLY A 96 10.26 33.83 5.81
CA GLY A 96 11.47 34.59 5.49
C GLY A 96 11.10 35.64 4.46
N GLU A 97 11.62 36.85 4.58
CA GLU A 97 11.76 37.74 3.43
C GLU A 97 12.61 36.97 2.41
N GLY A 98 11.98 36.49 1.34
CA GLY A 98 12.69 35.87 0.24
C GLY A 98 13.52 36.92 -0.50
N ASP A 99 14.60 36.48 -1.15
CA ASP A 99 15.04 37.15 -2.38
C ASP A 99 13.91 37.12 -3.42
#